data_AF-A0A2E0KVV2-F1
#
_entry.id   AF-A0A2E0KVV2-F1
#
_cell.length_a   1.000
_cell.length_b   1.000
_cell.length_c   1.000
_cell.angle_alpha   90.00
_cell.angle_beta   90.00
_cell.angle_gamma   90.00
#
_symmetry.space_group_name_H-M   'P 1'
#
loop_
_entity.id
_entity.type
_entity.pdbx_description
1 polymer ?
#
loop_
_entity_poly.entity_id
_entity_poly.type
_entity_poly.pdbx_seq_one_letter_code
_entity_poly.pdbx_strand_id
1 'polypeptide(L)'
;MQITRKTLYTLAATVLLLLSLQAVLADERINQVHHFGGDTLYCTQADGCWLVNMQGETLWEVSQATIDDALAAACETGTSGYIEAGMGTYGPSTIGVSCYLGYDPSLKLIGYDEWGKVNTMLFPTTYEPVYAPPMELPEPTAMPPKSSG
;
A
#
# COMPACT_ATOMS: atom_id res chain seq x y z
N MET A 1 26.81 39.82 25.68
CA MET A 1 25.38 39.52 25.43
C MET A 1 25.06 38.21 26.13
N GLN A 2 24.38 38.24 27.29
CA GLN A 2 24.06 37.02 28.04
C GLN A 2 22.63 36.56 27.70
N ILE A 3 22.53 35.37 27.11
CA ILE A 3 21.26 34.68 26.90
C ILE A 3 20.80 34.21 28.28
N THR A 4 19.70 34.76 28.79
CA THR A 4 19.18 34.36 30.09
C THR A 4 18.55 32.96 30.00
N ARG A 5 18.56 32.20 31.09
CA ARG A 5 17.97 30.84 31.13
C ARG A 5 16.52 30.82 30.63
N LYS A 6 15.75 31.87 30.90
CA LYS A 6 14.37 32.03 30.41
C LYS A 6 14.31 32.08 28.88
N THR A 7 15.24 32.81 28.25
CA THR A 7 15.37 32.87 26.78
C THR A 7 15.68 31.51 26.17
N LEU A 8 16.50 30.69 26.85
CA LEU A 8 16.84 29.33 26.41
C LEU A 8 15.62 28.38 26.45
N TYR A 9 14.82 28.44 27.53
CA TYR A 9 13.61 27.63 27.66
C TYR A 9 12.53 28.02 26.64
N THR A 10 12.35 29.32 26.37
CA THR A 10 11.39 29.78 25.36
C THR A 10 11.81 29.34 23.95
N LEU A 11 13.10 29.43 23.61
CA LEU A 11 13.63 28.93 22.34
C LEU A 11 13.44 27.42 22.19
N ALA A 12 13.78 26.64 23.22
CA ALA A 12 13.61 25.19 23.20
C ALA A 12 12.14 24.77 23.03
N ALA A 13 11.22 25.43 23.75
CA ALA A 13 9.79 25.17 23.64
C ALA A 13 9.23 25.55 22.25
N THR A 14 9.72 26.65 21.67
CA THR A 14 9.31 27.09 20.32
C THR A 14 9.82 26.13 19.24
N VAL A 15 11.05 25.63 19.37
CA VAL A 15 11.61 24.61 18.47
C VAL A 15 10.86 23.29 18.60
N LEU A 16 10.52 22.84 19.81
CA LEU A 16 9.71 21.63 20.01
C LEU A 16 8.31 21.77 19.37
N LEU A 17 7.68 22.94 19.53
CA LEU A 17 6.37 23.21 18.96
C LEU A 17 6.41 23.25 17.42
N LEU A 18 7.45 23.87 16.85
CA LEU A 18 7.67 23.91 15.41
C LEU A 18 7.97 22.52 14.82
N LEU A 19 8.69 21.66 15.53
CA LEU A 19 8.91 20.26 15.13
C LEU A 19 7.61 19.45 15.18
N SER A 20 6.72 19.71 16.15
CA SER A 20 5.43 19.01 16.24
C SER A 20 4.43 19.40 15.14
N LEU A 21 4.57 20.58 14.53
CA LEU A 21 3.71 21.08 13.45
C LEU A 21 4.09 20.53 12.06
N GLN A 22 5.28 19.95 11.89
CA GLN A 22 5.66 19.33 10.61
C GLN A 22 5.11 17.91 10.43
N ALA A 23 4.56 17.32 11.49
CA ALA A 23 3.81 16.06 11.43
C ALA A 23 2.34 16.27 11.04
N VAL A 24 2.01 17.35 10.31
CA VAL A 24 0.74 17.45 9.58
C VAL A 24 0.74 16.31 8.57
N LEU A 25 0.06 15.24 8.99
CA LEU A 25 -0.05 13.91 8.42
C LEU A 25 -0.03 13.95 6.89
N ALA A 26 1.06 13.48 6.29
CA ALA A 26 1.00 12.98 4.93
C ALA A 26 -0.10 11.91 4.92
N ASP A 27 -0.98 11.95 3.93
CA ASP A 27 -1.98 10.91 3.74
C ASP A 27 -1.23 9.61 3.37
N GLU A 28 -1.15 8.66 4.30
CA GLU A 28 -0.37 7.42 4.10
C GLU A 28 -1.18 6.32 3.38
N ARG A 29 -2.41 6.62 2.96
CA ARG A 29 -3.24 5.67 2.21
C ARG A 29 -2.55 5.31 0.92
N ILE A 30 -2.46 4.02 0.63
CA ILE A 30 -1.90 3.52 -0.64
C ILE A 30 -2.80 3.93 -1.80
N ASN A 31 -4.13 3.85 -1.62
CA ASN A 31 -5.13 4.03 -2.66
C ASN A 31 -5.65 5.47 -2.80
N GLN A 32 -4.78 6.49 -2.76
CA GLN A 32 -5.22 7.90 -2.77
C GLN A 32 -6.06 8.29 -3.99
N VAL A 33 -5.73 7.75 -5.17
CA VAL A 33 -6.40 8.09 -6.44
C VAL A 33 -7.46 7.10 -6.88
N HIS A 34 -7.57 5.95 -6.20
CA HIS A 34 -8.49 4.88 -6.57
C HIS A 34 -9.68 4.83 -5.61
N HIS A 35 -10.89 4.87 -6.17
CA HIS A 35 -12.11 4.81 -5.39
C HIS A 35 -12.53 3.35 -5.15
N PHE A 36 -12.51 2.91 -3.90
CA PHE A 36 -13.00 1.61 -3.46
C PHE A 36 -14.20 1.79 -2.52
N GLY A 37 -15.15 2.65 -2.91
CA GLY A 37 -16.32 2.99 -2.09
C GLY A 37 -15.96 3.70 -0.77
N GLY A 38 -14.82 4.37 -0.72
CA GLY A 38 -14.32 5.00 0.50
C GLY A 38 -13.52 4.08 1.43
N ASP A 39 -13.33 2.80 1.08
CA ASP A 39 -12.37 1.95 1.77
C ASP A 39 -10.94 2.45 1.53
N THR A 40 -10.11 2.39 2.56
CA THR A 40 -8.75 2.91 2.54
C THR A 40 -7.77 1.82 2.91
N LEU A 41 -6.77 1.62 2.05
CA LEU A 41 -5.70 0.64 2.23
C LEU A 41 -4.48 1.33 2.83
N TYR A 42 -3.98 0.78 3.92
CA TYR A 42 -2.70 1.14 4.52
C TYR A 42 -1.79 -0.08 4.52
N CYS A 43 -0.50 0.13 4.33
CA CYS A 43 0.49 -0.94 4.42
C CYS A 43 1.79 -0.46 5.06
N THR A 44 2.42 -1.29 5.88
CA THR A 44 3.75 -1.05 6.44
C THR A 44 4.58 -2.33 6.39
N GLN A 45 5.91 -2.19 6.31
CA GLN A 45 6.83 -3.33 6.40
C GLN A 45 6.81 -4.02 7.77
N ALA A 46 6.23 -3.39 8.79
CA ALA A 46 6.15 -3.96 10.13
C ALA A 46 4.93 -4.88 10.27
N ASP A 47 3.77 -4.43 9.78
CA ASP A 47 2.48 -5.04 10.09
C ASP A 47 1.86 -5.74 8.88
N GLY A 48 2.22 -5.34 7.66
CA GLY A 48 1.56 -5.77 6.43
C GLY A 48 0.51 -4.75 6.01
N CYS A 49 -0.60 -5.22 5.43
CA CYS A 49 -1.65 -4.37 4.89
C CYS A 49 -2.96 -4.54 5.63
N TRP A 50 -3.71 -3.45 5.82
CA TRP A 50 -5.06 -3.48 6.37
C TRP A 50 -5.98 -2.52 5.61
N LEU A 51 -7.21 -2.97 5.43
CA LEU A 51 -8.27 -2.20 4.78
C LEU A 51 -9.21 -1.68 5.86
N VAL A 52 -9.50 -0.38 5.85
CA VAL A 52 -10.47 0.23 6.77
C VAL A 52 -11.57 0.94 6.00
N ASN A 53 -12.79 0.90 6.54
CA ASN A 53 -13.93 1.61 5.97
C ASN A 53 -13.88 3.12 6.29
N MET A 54 -14.87 3.87 5.80
CA MET A 54 -15.00 5.31 6.03
C MET A 54 -15.20 5.71 7.50
N GLN A 55 -15.59 4.76 8.36
CA GLN A 55 -15.74 4.96 9.79
C GLN A 55 -14.43 4.69 10.55
N GLY A 56 -13.39 4.23 9.86
CA GLY A 56 -12.10 3.84 10.44
C GLY A 56 -12.09 2.44 11.05
N GLU A 57 -13.10 1.62 10.75
CA GLU A 57 -13.15 0.23 11.22
C GLU A 57 -12.35 -0.67 10.28
N THR A 58 -11.48 -1.51 10.85
CA THR A 58 -10.74 -2.52 10.08
C THR A 58 -11.70 -3.57 9.53
N LEU A 59 -11.67 -3.72 8.21
CA LEU A 59 -12.45 -4.72 7.48
C LEU A 59 -11.68 -6.04 7.38
N TRP A 60 -10.38 -5.96 7.08
CA TRP A 60 -9.46 -7.10 7.09
C TRP A 60 -8.00 -6.63 7.17
N GLU A 61 -7.13 -7.58 7.48
CA GLU A 61 -5.68 -7.41 7.52
C GLU A 61 -4.97 -8.62 6.91
N VAL A 62 -3.81 -8.37 6.30
CA VAL A 62 -2.88 -9.39 5.81
C VAL A 62 -1.51 -9.05 6.38
N SER A 63 -0.94 -9.96 7.16
CA SER A 63 0.37 -9.75 7.79
C SER A 63 1.49 -9.64 6.77
N GLN A 64 2.55 -8.89 7.10
CA GLN A 64 3.73 -8.77 6.25
C GLN A 64 4.33 -10.14 5.89
N ALA A 65 4.41 -11.04 6.89
CA ALA A 65 4.93 -12.40 6.66
C ALA A 65 4.14 -13.16 5.58
N THR A 66 2.81 -13.02 5.57
CA THR A 66 1.97 -13.65 4.53
C THR A 66 2.26 -13.05 3.14
N ILE A 67 2.48 -11.74 3.07
CA ILE A 67 2.82 -11.05 1.82
C ILE A 67 4.19 -11.51 1.32
N ASP A 68 5.18 -11.61 2.21
CA ASP A 68 6.54 -12.04 1.90
C ASP A 68 6.56 -13.49 1.40
N ASP A 69 5.85 -14.40 2.06
CA ASP A 69 5.73 -15.80 1.65
C ASP A 69 5.10 -15.93 0.24
N ALA A 70 4.03 -15.17 -0.01
CA ALA A 70 3.37 -15.15 -1.32
C ALA A 70 4.28 -14.56 -2.41
N LEU A 71 4.99 -13.46 -2.12
CA LEU A 71 5.96 -12.86 -3.04
C LEU A 71 7.11 -13.82 -3.34
N ALA A 72 7.66 -14.49 -2.33
CA ALA A 72 8.72 -15.47 -2.50
C ALA A 72 8.28 -16.61 -3.44
N ALA A 73 7.09 -17.18 -3.21
CA ALA A 73 6.53 -18.22 -4.07
C ALA A 73 6.27 -17.73 -5.51
N ALA A 74 5.76 -16.52 -5.67
CA ALA A 74 5.54 -15.90 -6.98
C ALA A 74 6.86 -15.66 -7.72
N CYS A 75 7.90 -15.19 -7.03
CA CYS A 75 9.21 -14.94 -7.62
C CYS A 75 9.97 -16.22 -7.98
N GLU A 76 9.83 -17.29 -7.18
CA GLU A 76 10.45 -18.60 -7.48
C GLU A 76 9.90 -19.18 -8.80
N THR A 77 8.60 -18.98 -9.04
CA THR A 77 7.90 -19.52 -10.21
C THR A 77 7.82 -18.53 -11.37
N GLY A 78 8.14 -17.26 -11.16
CA GLY A 78 8.03 -16.20 -12.15
C GLY A 78 6.57 -15.90 -12.51
N THR A 79 5.63 -16.02 -11.57
CA THR A 79 4.19 -15.86 -11.80
C THR A 79 3.55 -14.79 -10.91
N SER A 80 2.22 -14.66 -11.00
CA SER A 80 1.39 -13.91 -10.06
C SER A 80 0.54 -14.86 -9.21
N GLY A 81 0.12 -14.41 -8.03
CA GLY A 81 -0.76 -15.15 -7.13
C GLY A 81 -1.70 -14.21 -6.37
N TYR A 82 -2.71 -14.78 -5.72
CA TYR A 82 -3.63 -14.04 -4.86
C TYR A 82 -3.48 -14.47 -3.41
N ILE A 83 -3.47 -13.48 -2.54
CA ILE A 83 -3.70 -13.57 -1.11
C ILE A 83 -5.17 -13.22 -0.90
N GLU A 84 -5.96 -14.19 -0.44
CA GLU A 84 -7.35 -13.95 -0.08
C GLU A 84 -7.38 -13.03 1.14
N ALA A 85 -7.86 -11.80 0.96
CA ALA A 85 -7.73 -10.74 1.95
C ALA A 85 -9.01 -10.57 2.79
N GLY A 86 -10.20 -10.56 2.16
CA GLY A 86 -11.47 -10.57 2.88
C GLY A 86 -12.61 -9.83 2.16
N MET A 87 -13.42 -9.10 2.94
CA MET A 87 -14.54 -8.30 2.43
C MET A 87 -14.25 -6.81 2.58
N GLY A 88 -14.36 -6.06 1.49
CA GLY A 88 -14.54 -4.60 1.52
C GLY A 88 -15.98 -4.21 1.85
N THR A 89 -16.25 -2.91 1.98
CA THR A 89 -17.59 -2.38 2.29
C THR A 89 -18.65 -2.79 1.26
N TYR A 90 -18.27 -2.86 -0.01
CA TYR A 90 -19.21 -3.12 -1.13
C TYR A 90 -19.04 -4.48 -1.82
N GLY A 91 -18.14 -5.34 -1.33
CA GLY A 91 -17.91 -6.65 -1.92
C GLY A 91 -16.57 -7.27 -1.54
N PRO A 92 -16.24 -8.45 -2.08
CA PRO A 92 -14.96 -9.10 -1.83
C PRO A 92 -13.77 -8.20 -2.20
N SER A 93 -12.71 -8.27 -1.40
CA SER A 93 -11.45 -7.59 -1.70
C SER A 93 -10.28 -8.56 -1.58
N THR A 94 -9.31 -8.43 -2.49
CA THR A 94 -8.15 -9.32 -2.57
C THR A 94 -6.87 -8.53 -2.76
N ILE A 95 -5.78 -9.06 -2.21
CA ILE A 95 -4.42 -8.62 -2.50
C ILE A 95 -3.80 -9.67 -3.44
N GLY A 96 -3.23 -9.25 -4.55
CA GLY A 96 -2.41 -10.06 -5.43
C GLY A 96 -0.94 -9.71 -5.30
N VAL A 97 -0.08 -10.69 -5.54
CA VAL A 97 1.37 -10.53 -5.70
C VAL A 97 1.73 -10.82 -7.15
N SER A 98 2.71 -10.09 -7.70
CA SER A 98 3.23 -10.33 -9.04
C SER A 98 4.75 -10.24 -9.04
N CYS A 99 5.41 -11.25 -9.62
CA CYS A 99 6.85 -11.28 -9.75
C CYS A 99 7.27 -11.97 -11.06
N TYR A 100 6.99 -11.31 -12.19
CA TYR A 100 7.39 -11.80 -13.50
C TYR A 100 8.87 -11.48 -13.79
N LEU A 101 9.56 -12.41 -14.46
CA LEU A 101 10.96 -12.23 -14.83
C LEU A 101 11.14 -10.96 -15.70
N GLY A 102 12.05 -10.07 -15.28
CA GLY A 102 12.34 -8.81 -15.98
C GLY A 102 11.44 -7.63 -15.58
N TYR A 103 10.55 -7.82 -14.61
CA TYR A 103 9.72 -6.77 -14.02
C TYR A 103 9.97 -6.67 -12.52
N ASP A 104 9.76 -5.49 -11.95
CA ASP A 104 9.82 -5.30 -10.50
C ASP A 104 8.65 -6.01 -9.82
N PRO A 105 8.87 -6.69 -8.68
CA PRO A 105 7.79 -7.26 -7.90
C PRO A 105 6.79 -6.20 -7.48
N SER A 106 5.50 -6.52 -7.54
CA SER A 106 4.42 -5.58 -7.23
C SER A 106 3.25 -6.26 -6.55
N LEU A 107 2.40 -5.43 -5.95
CA LEU A 107 1.16 -5.83 -5.31
C LEU A 107 -0.03 -5.27 -6.07
N LYS A 108 -1.16 -5.96 -5.97
CA LYS A 108 -2.41 -5.62 -6.66
C LYS A 108 -3.56 -5.62 -5.66
N LEU A 109 -4.27 -4.52 -5.50
CA LEU A 109 -5.55 -4.51 -4.79
C LEU A 109 -6.68 -4.66 -5.80
N ILE A 110 -7.63 -5.57 -5.53
CA ILE A 110 -8.90 -5.67 -6.24
C ILE A 110 -10.02 -5.48 -5.22
N GLY A 111 -11.03 -4.70 -5.57
CA GLY A 111 -12.19 -4.43 -4.72
C GLY A 111 -13.32 -3.76 -5.50
N TYR A 112 -14.39 -3.41 -4.79
CA TYR A 112 -15.61 -2.85 -5.39
C TYR A 112 -15.90 -1.45 -4.85
N ASP A 113 -16.52 -0.61 -5.67
CA ASP A 113 -17.08 0.67 -5.22
C ASP A 113 -18.59 0.59 -4.92
N GLU A 114 -19.18 1.70 -4.52
CA GLU A 114 -20.59 1.83 -4.11
C GLU A 114 -21.60 1.52 -5.23
N TRP A 115 -21.13 1.47 -6.48
CA TRP A 115 -21.94 1.11 -7.65
C TRP A 115 -21.73 -0.36 -8.06
N GLY A 116 -20.95 -1.12 -7.30
CA GLY A 116 -20.58 -2.50 -7.62
C GLY A 116 -19.58 -2.61 -8.77
N LYS A 117 -18.90 -1.51 -9.15
CA LYS A 117 -17.84 -1.56 -10.16
C LYS A 117 -16.56 -2.10 -9.51
N VAL A 118 -15.92 -3.04 -10.22
CA VAL A 118 -14.60 -3.55 -9.82
C VAL A 118 -13.55 -2.48 -10.10
N ASN A 119 -12.76 -2.16 -9.08
CA ASN A 119 -11.59 -1.31 -9.19
C ASN A 119 -10.33 -2.14 -8.90
N THR A 120 -9.23 -1.76 -9.54
CA THR A 120 -7.95 -2.46 -9.43
C THR A 120 -6.83 -1.44 -9.38
N MET A 121 -5.84 -1.70 -8.55
CA MET A 121 -4.68 -0.83 -8.36
C MET A 121 -3.42 -1.68 -8.20
N LEU A 122 -2.35 -1.31 -8.90
CA LEU A 122 -1.02 -1.84 -8.65
C LEU A 122 -0.24 -0.87 -7.77
N PHE A 123 0.54 -1.39 -6.83
CA PHE A 123 1.38 -0.60 -5.93
C PHE A 123 2.69 -1.33 -5.63
N PRO A 124 3.79 -0.59 -5.36
CA PRO A 124 5.09 -1.20 -5.14
C PRO A 124 5.15 -1.92 -3.79
N THR A 125 6.06 -2.89 -3.67
CA THR A 125 6.34 -3.59 -2.40
C THR A 125 6.95 -2.68 -1.34
N THR A 126 7.38 -1.47 -1.70
CA THR A 126 7.83 -0.43 -0.77
C THR A 126 6.69 0.28 -0.04
N TYR A 127 5.43 0.03 -0.44
CA TYR A 127 4.23 0.69 0.11
C TYR A 127 4.22 2.21 -0.04
N GLU A 128 4.85 2.72 -1.09
CA GLU A 128 4.68 4.13 -1.46
C GLU A 128 3.25 4.36 -1.97
N PRO A 129 2.58 5.45 -1.53
CA PRO A 129 1.24 5.78 -2.00
C PRO A 129 1.15 5.94 -3.52
N VAL A 130 0.03 5.51 -4.09
CA VAL A 130 -0.23 5.62 -5.53
C VAL A 130 -0.92 6.96 -5.80
N TYR A 131 -0.18 7.90 -6.40
CA TYR A 131 -0.64 9.26 -6.69
C TYR A 131 -1.18 9.47 -8.11
N ALA A 132 -1.11 8.46 -8.98
CA ALA A 132 -1.67 8.50 -10.31
C ALA A 132 -2.14 7.09 -10.70
N PRO A 133 -3.28 6.96 -11.40
CA PRO A 133 -3.65 5.68 -11.98
C PRO A 133 -2.50 5.18 -12.88
N PRO A 134 -2.24 3.86 -12.94
CA PRO A 134 -1.19 3.34 -13.81
C PRO A 134 -1.40 3.90 -15.22
N MET A 135 -0.35 4.48 -15.83
CA MET A 135 -0.31 4.51 -17.28
C MET A 135 -0.43 3.05 -17.70
N GLU A 136 -1.48 2.67 -18.43
CA GLU A 136 -1.79 1.28 -18.80
C GLU A 136 -0.52 0.59 -19.34
N LEU A 137 0.20 -0.11 -18.47
CA LEU A 137 1.20 -1.07 -18.86
C LEU A 137 0.43 -2.38 -19.01
N PRO A 138 0.42 -3.00 -20.21
CA PRO A 138 -0.24 -4.28 -20.38
C PRO A 138 0.32 -5.24 -19.34
N GLU A 139 -0.58 -5.98 -18.68
CA GLU A 139 -0.20 -7.04 -17.74
C GLU A 139 0.85 -7.93 -18.44
N PRO A 140 2.06 -8.07 -17.88
CA PRO A 140 3.10 -8.86 -18.52
C PRO A 140 2.57 -10.28 -18.72
N THR A 141 2.41 -10.68 -19.98
CA THR A 141 2.10 -12.07 -20.29
C THR A 141 3.31 -12.91 -19.94
N ALA A 142 3.08 -14.03 -19.24
CA ALA A 142 4.13 -14.97 -18.89
C ALA A 142 4.99 -15.26 -20.13
N MET A 143 6.30 -15.04 -20.04
CA MET A 143 7.20 -15.43 -21.12
C MET A 143 7.06 -16.94 -21.31
N PRO A 144 6.85 -17.43 -22.55
CA PRO A 144 6.82 -18.86 -22.79
C PRO A 144 8.14 -19.47 -22.32
N PRO A 145 8.11 -20.68 -21.71
CA PRO A 145 9.31 -21.32 -21.21
C PRO A 145 10.32 -21.43 -22.36
N LYS A 146 11.57 -21.02 -22.08
CA LYS A 146 12.69 -21.12 -23.03
C LYS A 146 12.79 -22.57 -23.48
N SER A 147 12.47 -22.86 -24.74
CA SER A 147 12.64 -24.22 -25.26
C SER A 147 14.13 -24.54 -25.24
N SER A 148 14.52 -25.50 -24.40
CA SER A 148 15.84 -26.11 -24.45
C SER A 148 15.95 -26.88 -25.76
N GLY A 149 16.50 -26.23 -26.79
CA GLY A 149 17.02 -26.88 -27.99
C GLY A 149 18.45 -27.37 -27.79
#